data_AF-D5Q920-F1
#
_entry.id   AF-D5Q920-F1
#
_cell.length_a   1.000
_cell.length_b   1.000
_cell.length_c   1.000
_cell.angle_alpha   90.00
_cell.angle_beta   90.00
_cell.angle_gamma   90.00
#
_symmetry.space_group_name_H-M   'P 1'
#
loop_
_entity.id
_entity.type
_entity.pdbx_description
1 polymer ?
#
loop_
_entity_poly.entity_id
_entity_poly.type
_entity_poly.pdbx_seq_one_letter_code
_entity_poly.pdbx_strand_id
1 'polypeptide(L)'
;MKQIELAIVSLKKDAGEIYENQIRQFLGDNLKINLYSFEEGNLKFFKEKLILLSAYLKYDEIVKLSHYDAQIIVPKLTFEKNSIDMISKLEKDKIIYVYNLSKDMAIETISLIHRLGIDNINILPCYPEIEFTPSDAIILTPGEKILPKFKNCEVIDLKYRIIDLSCIVEIATKTKLKHLIKDELIKKYVEKIIPTSYSTGELLLDANKFER
;
A
#
# COMPACT_ATOMS: atom_id res chain seq x y z
N MET A 1 -20.28 -22.95 8.10
CA MET A 1 -20.36 -21.56 7.60
C MET A 1 -19.54 -21.46 6.33
N LYS A 2 -20.00 -20.73 5.30
CA LYS A 2 -19.19 -20.49 4.09
C LYS A 2 -18.02 -19.59 4.49
N GLN A 3 -16.78 -20.06 4.31
CA GLN A 3 -15.59 -19.28 4.60
C GLN A 3 -15.62 -18.03 3.73
N ILE A 4 -15.44 -16.86 4.32
CA ILE A 4 -15.38 -15.60 3.57
C ILE A 4 -14.03 -15.58 2.86
N GLU A 5 -14.04 -15.22 1.58
CA GLU A 5 -12.85 -15.19 0.73
C GLU A 5 -12.56 -13.74 0.31
N LEU A 6 -11.28 -13.38 0.38
CA LEU A 6 -10.73 -12.11 -0.10
C LEU A 6 -9.78 -12.41 -1.26
N ALA A 7 -10.00 -11.77 -2.41
CA ALA A 7 -8.98 -11.68 -3.44
C ALA A 7 -8.08 -10.47 -3.16
N ILE A 8 -6.76 -10.63 -3.18
CA ILE A 8 -5.83 -9.50 -3.23
C ILE A 8 -5.27 -9.48 -4.64
N VAL A 9 -5.45 -8.35 -5.33
CA VAL A 9 -5.01 -8.15 -6.71
C VAL A 9 -3.98 -7.03 -6.73
N SER A 10 -2.76 -7.35 -7.14
CA SER A 10 -1.63 -6.42 -7.18
C SER A 10 -0.91 -6.40 -8.52
N LEU A 11 -0.11 -5.35 -8.79
CA LEU A 11 0.76 -5.36 -9.97
C LEU A 11 1.91 -6.36 -9.81
N LYS A 12 2.56 -6.34 -8.64
CA LYS A 12 3.70 -7.18 -8.27
C LYS A 12 3.29 -8.22 -7.25
N LYS A 13 3.88 -9.42 -7.33
CA LYS A 13 3.60 -10.51 -6.37
C LYS A 13 3.94 -10.11 -4.94
N ASP A 14 5.12 -9.56 -4.71
CA ASP A 14 5.62 -9.18 -3.38
C ASP A 14 4.67 -8.21 -2.66
N ALA A 15 4.08 -7.24 -3.37
CA ALA A 15 3.11 -6.31 -2.78
C ALA A 15 1.86 -7.05 -2.26
N GLY A 16 1.36 -8.03 -3.01
CA GLY A 16 0.22 -8.86 -2.61
C GLY A 16 0.51 -9.69 -1.35
N GLU A 17 1.70 -10.29 -1.27
CA GLU A 17 2.16 -11.06 -0.11
C GLU A 17 2.33 -10.18 1.14
N ILE A 18 2.83 -8.95 0.97
CA ILE A 18 2.93 -7.99 2.07
C ILE A 18 1.54 -7.66 2.63
N TYR A 19 0.56 -7.39 1.77
CA TYR A 19 -0.81 -7.09 2.21
C TYR A 19 -1.49 -8.30 2.85
N GLU A 20 -1.29 -9.50 2.31
CA GLU A 20 -1.76 -10.73 2.96
C GLU A 20 -1.21 -10.86 4.37
N ASN A 21 0.11 -10.72 4.55
CA ASN A 21 0.76 -10.82 5.85
C ASN A 21 0.21 -9.79 6.85
N GLN A 22 -0.03 -8.56 6.39
CA GLN A 22 -0.63 -7.50 7.20
C GLN A 22 -2.06 -7.82 7.61
N ILE A 23 -2.88 -8.35 6.70
CA ILE A 23 -4.26 -8.73 7.03
C ILE A 23 -4.28 -9.93 7.98
N ARG A 24 -3.42 -10.94 7.75
CA ARG A 24 -3.27 -12.12 8.62
C ARG A 24 -2.79 -11.76 10.01
N GLN A 25 -1.95 -10.72 10.18
CA GLN A 25 -1.56 -10.24 11.50
C GLN A 25 -2.77 -9.87 12.36
N PHE A 26 -3.85 -9.35 11.77
CA PHE A 26 -5.05 -8.93 12.48
C PHE A 26 -6.15 -9.98 12.52
N LEU A 27 -6.36 -10.71 11.43
CA LEU A 27 -7.52 -11.59 11.26
C LEU A 27 -7.17 -13.09 11.34
N GLY A 28 -5.87 -13.43 11.39
CA GLY A 28 -5.38 -14.81 11.34
C GLY A 28 -5.88 -15.56 10.10
N ASP A 29 -6.04 -16.86 10.23
CA ASP A 29 -6.50 -17.74 9.13
C ASP A 29 -8.03 -17.84 9.02
N ASN A 30 -8.76 -16.98 9.73
CA ASN A 30 -10.23 -16.91 9.66
C ASN A 30 -10.74 -16.36 8.32
N LEU A 31 -9.86 -15.71 7.55
CA LEU A 31 -10.12 -15.20 6.22
C LEU A 31 -9.30 -16.01 5.20
N LYS A 32 -9.98 -16.60 4.21
CA LYS A 32 -9.27 -17.22 3.08
C LYS A 32 -8.84 -16.12 2.13
N ILE A 33 -7.54 -16.01 1.89
CA ILE A 33 -6.95 -15.00 1.01
C ILE A 33 -6.41 -15.70 -0.24
N ASN A 34 -6.84 -15.23 -1.41
CA ASN A 34 -6.33 -15.68 -2.69
C ASN A 34 -5.52 -14.54 -3.33
N LEU A 35 -4.25 -14.80 -3.66
CA LEU A 35 -3.37 -13.81 -4.27
C LEU A 35 -3.39 -13.87 -5.80
N TYR A 36 -3.50 -12.69 -6.41
CA TYR A 36 -3.43 -12.49 -7.85
C TYR A 36 -2.49 -11.34 -8.15
N SER A 37 -1.63 -11.50 -9.16
CA SER A 37 -0.78 -10.42 -9.62
C SER A 37 -0.66 -10.36 -11.14
N PHE A 38 -0.58 -9.13 -11.67
CA PHE A 38 -0.37 -8.91 -13.10
C PHE A 38 0.98 -9.48 -13.55
N GLU A 39 2.01 -9.37 -12.71
CA GLU A 39 3.34 -9.94 -12.94
C GLU A 39 3.32 -11.46 -13.13
N GLU A 40 2.56 -12.19 -12.33
CA GLU A 40 2.48 -13.66 -12.43
C GLU A 40 1.50 -14.12 -13.53
N GLY A 41 0.74 -13.19 -14.14
CA GLY A 41 -0.22 -13.51 -15.20
C GLY A 41 -1.34 -14.45 -14.74
N ASN A 42 -1.63 -14.51 -13.44
CA ASN A 42 -2.56 -15.47 -12.84
C ASN A 42 -4.00 -14.94 -12.66
N LEU A 43 -4.31 -13.78 -13.25
CA LEU A 43 -5.65 -13.18 -13.21
C LEU A 43 -6.65 -14.09 -13.92
N LYS A 44 -7.76 -14.34 -13.24
CA LYS A 44 -8.89 -15.14 -13.72
C LYS A 44 -10.18 -14.48 -13.26
N PHE A 45 -11.32 -15.01 -13.70
CA PHE A 45 -12.60 -14.56 -13.19
C PHE A 45 -12.67 -14.72 -11.65
N PHE A 46 -12.86 -13.63 -10.94
CA PHE A 46 -12.91 -13.58 -9.47
C PHE A 46 -14.30 -13.99 -8.97
N LYS A 47 -14.34 -15.07 -8.18
CA LYS A 47 -15.58 -15.56 -7.53
C LYS A 47 -15.76 -14.97 -6.13
N GLU A 48 -14.69 -14.42 -5.58
CA GLU A 48 -14.61 -13.74 -4.31
C GLU A 48 -15.54 -12.53 -4.29
N LYS A 49 -16.25 -12.32 -3.18
CA LYS A 49 -17.19 -11.21 -3.02
C LYS A 49 -16.52 -9.95 -2.50
N LEU A 50 -15.26 -10.06 -2.08
CA LEU A 50 -14.44 -8.95 -1.62
C LEU A 50 -13.10 -9.02 -2.33
N ILE A 51 -12.67 -7.89 -2.87
CA ILE A 51 -11.43 -7.75 -3.63
C ILE A 51 -10.68 -6.55 -3.06
N LEU A 52 -9.42 -6.73 -2.71
CA LEU A 52 -8.48 -5.65 -2.42
C LEU A 52 -7.63 -5.39 -3.66
N LEU A 53 -7.86 -4.26 -4.33
CA LEU A 53 -7.14 -3.88 -5.54
C LEU A 53 -6.07 -2.84 -5.22
N SER A 54 -4.79 -3.23 -5.30
CA SER A 54 -3.68 -2.36 -4.88
C SER A 54 -3.32 -1.23 -5.86
N ALA A 55 -3.82 -1.29 -7.09
CA ALA A 55 -3.49 -0.33 -8.14
C ALA A 55 -4.76 0.17 -8.81
N TYR A 56 -5.16 1.41 -8.48
CA TYR A 56 -6.40 2.01 -8.98
C TYR A 56 -6.48 2.07 -10.50
N LEU A 57 -5.34 2.26 -11.18
CA LEU A 57 -5.26 2.26 -12.66
C LEU A 57 -5.80 0.98 -13.31
N LYS A 58 -5.94 -0.12 -12.55
CA LYS A 58 -6.48 -1.41 -13.01
C LYS A 58 -7.96 -1.62 -12.67
N TYR A 59 -8.64 -0.64 -12.08
CA TYR A 59 -10.00 -0.79 -11.57
C TYR A 59 -10.98 -1.31 -12.62
N ASP A 60 -11.05 -0.69 -13.79
CA ASP A 60 -11.98 -1.09 -14.85
C ASP A 60 -11.71 -2.50 -15.39
N GLU A 61 -10.45 -2.92 -15.43
CA GLU A 61 -10.05 -4.27 -15.83
C GLU A 61 -10.53 -5.30 -14.80
N ILE A 62 -10.34 -5.00 -13.51
CA ILE A 62 -10.75 -5.89 -12.42
C ILE A 62 -12.26 -5.97 -12.26
N VAL A 63 -13.00 -4.87 -12.44
CA VAL A 63 -14.48 -4.89 -12.44
C VAL A 63 -15.00 -5.88 -13.48
N LYS A 64 -14.46 -5.87 -14.71
CA LYS A 64 -14.87 -6.78 -15.80
C LYS A 64 -14.53 -8.24 -15.52
N LEU A 65 -13.48 -8.49 -14.74
CA LEU A 65 -13.06 -9.83 -14.34
C LEU A 65 -13.73 -10.31 -13.05
N SER A 66 -14.64 -9.53 -12.46
CA SER A 66 -15.24 -9.84 -11.17
C SER A 66 -16.70 -10.27 -11.29
N HIS A 67 -17.17 -11.03 -10.30
CA HIS A 67 -18.60 -11.24 -10.13
C HIS A 67 -19.33 -9.89 -9.91
N TYR A 68 -20.55 -9.75 -10.45
CA TYR A 68 -21.28 -8.47 -10.52
C TYR A 68 -21.61 -7.82 -9.15
N ASP A 69 -21.57 -8.60 -8.07
CA ASP A 69 -21.84 -8.17 -6.69
C ASP A 69 -20.55 -8.10 -5.84
N ALA A 70 -19.39 -8.26 -6.46
CA ALA A 70 -18.11 -8.14 -5.78
C ALA A 70 -17.88 -6.70 -5.34
N GLN A 71 -17.45 -6.54 -4.10
CA GLN A 71 -17.03 -5.26 -3.56
C GLN A 71 -15.53 -5.11 -3.74
N ILE A 72 -15.10 -4.01 -4.35
CA ILE A 72 -13.68 -3.70 -4.55
C ILE A 72 -13.29 -2.61 -3.55
N ILE A 73 -12.30 -2.91 -2.72
CA ILE A 73 -11.60 -1.96 -1.85
C ILE A 73 -10.31 -1.55 -2.56
N VAL A 74 -10.05 -0.26 -2.63
CA VAL A 74 -8.74 0.28 -3.02
C VAL A 74 -8.06 0.72 -1.72
N PRO A 75 -6.94 0.11 -1.32
CA PRO A 75 -6.34 0.37 -0.03
C PRO A 75 -5.85 1.82 0.04
N LYS A 76 -6.15 2.49 1.16
CA LYS A 76 -5.34 3.63 1.57
C LYS A 76 -3.96 3.09 1.98
N LEU A 77 -2.91 3.59 1.35
CA LEU A 77 -1.53 3.17 1.60
C LEU A 77 -0.78 4.22 2.43
N THR A 78 0.21 3.74 3.18
CA THR A 78 1.16 4.55 3.96
C THR A 78 2.57 3.94 3.90
N PHE A 79 3.52 4.54 4.60
CA PHE A 79 4.87 4.04 4.80
C PHE A 79 5.12 3.61 6.24
N GLU A 80 6.09 2.71 6.42
CA GLU A 80 6.70 2.50 7.73
C GLU A 80 7.49 3.74 8.15
N LYS A 81 7.61 3.97 9.47
CA LYS A 81 8.34 5.13 10.00
C LYS A 81 9.78 5.17 9.50
N ASN A 82 10.45 4.02 9.50
CA ASN A 82 11.83 3.88 9.02
C ASN A 82 12.00 4.39 7.58
N SER A 83 11.01 4.19 6.70
CA SER A 83 11.06 4.67 5.32
C SER A 83 11.02 6.20 5.27
N ILE A 84 10.18 6.83 6.08
CA ILE A 84 10.10 8.30 6.16
C ILE A 84 11.33 8.90 6.83
N ASP A 85 11.89 8.23 7.85
CA ASP A 85 13.13 8.64 8.51
C ASP A 85 14.34 8.63 7.55
N MET A 86 14.32 7.80 6.50
CA MET A 86 15.31 7.85 5.43
C MET A 86 15.17 9.12 4.60
N ILE A 87 13.94 9.49 4.24
CA ILE A 87 13.66 10.67 3.42
C ILE A 87 13.97 11.96 4.20
N SER A 88 13.67 12.00 5.50
CA SER A 88 13.90 13.20 6.33
C SER A 88 15.38 13.55 6.51
N LYS A 89 16.29 12.61 6.22
CA LYS A 89 17.75 12.79 6.32
C LYS A 89 18.38 13.26 5.02
N LEU A 90 17.61 13.36 3.92
CA LEU A 90 18.13 13.76 2.63
C LEU A 90 18.45 15.26 2.60
N GLU A 91 19.48 15.60 1.82
CA GLU A 91 19.91 16.98 1.60
C GLU A 91 18.88 17.75 0.78
N LYS A 92 18.62 19.01 1.14
CA LYS A 92 17.52 19.82 0.60
C LYS A 92 17.80 20.40 -0.80
N ASP A 93 19.05 20.43 -1.20
CA ASP A 93 19.56 21.05 -2.42
C ASP A 93 19.72 20.06 -3.59
N LYS A 94 19.53 18.76 -3.35
CA LYS A 94 19.55 17.73 -4.40
C LYS A 94 18.17 17.58 -5.05
N ILE A 95 18.17 17.31 -6.37
CA ILE A 95 16.98 16.87 -7.07
C ILE A 95 16.70 15.41 -6.67
N ILE A 96 15.49 15.16 -6.19
CA ILE A 96 15.05 13.83 -5.78
C ILE A 96 14.00 13.36 -6.77
N TYR A 97 14.16 12.14 -7.28
CA TYR A 97 13.14 11.49 -8.09
C TYR A 97 12.48 10.36 -7.31
N VAL A 98 11.17 10.18 -7.47
CA VAL A 98 10.47 8.97 -7.04
C VAL A 98 10.23 8.11 -8.26
N TYR A 99 10.94 6.98 -8.34
CA TYR A 99 10.72 5.99 -9.39
C TYR A 99 9.59 5.04 -9.01
N ASN A 100 8.60 4.89 -9.89
CA ASN A 100 7.48 3.95 -9.70
C ASN A 100 7.06 3.33 -11.05
N LEU A 101 6.21 2.29 -11.02
CA LEU A 101 5.82 1.52 -12.21
C LEU A 101 4.96 2.30 -13.23
N SER A 102 4.43 3.46 -12.85
CA SER A 102 3.73 4.38 -13.75
C SER A 102 3.84 5.81 -13.24
N LYS A 103 3.54 6.78 -14.13
CA LYS A 103 3.46 8.19 -13.76
C LYS A 103 2.49 8.45 -12.62
N ASP A 104 1.29 7.88 -12.69
CA ASP A 104 0.25 8.08 -11.67
C ASP A 104 0.71 7.53 -10.31
N MET A 105 1.33 6.35 -10.30
CA MET A 105 1.86 5.77 -9.07
C MET A 105 3.02 6.59 -8.49
N ALA A 106 3.86 7.19 -9.34
CA ALA A 106 4.93 8.08 -8.88
C ALA A 106 4.33 9.34 -8.22
N ILE A 107 3.33 9.97 -8.87
CA ILE A 107 2.62 11.13 -8.33
C ILE A 107 1.89 10.80 -7.02
N GLU A 108 1.23 9.65 -6.93
CA GLU A 108 0.58 9.18 -5.70
C GLU A 108 1.59 9.00 -4.56
N THR A 109 2.76 8.43 -4.85
CA THR A 109 3.83 8.26 -3.85
C THR A 109 4.39 9.61 -3.39
N ILE A 110 4.62 10.54 -4.31
CA ILE A 110 5.07 11.92 -3.98
C ILE A 110 4.03 12.61 -3.09
N SER A 111 2.75 12.53 -3.48
CA SER A 111 1.64 13.12 -2.72
C SER A 111 1.52 12.51 -1.32
N LEU A 112 1.77 11.20 -1.19
CA LEU A 112 1.82 10.52 0.11
C LEU A 112 2.99 11.05 0.95
N ILE A 113 4.20 11.13 0.40
CA ILE A 113 5.39 11.66 1.09
C ILE A 113 5.12 13.08 1.64
N HIS A 114 4.56 13.97 0.82
CA HIS A 114 4.19 15.33 1.24
C HIS A 114 3.12 15.34 2.34
N ARG A 115 2.07 14.51 2.20
CA ARG A 115 1.01 14.39 3.22
C ARG A 115 1.54 13.87 4.56
N LEU A 116 2.64 13.12 4.56
CA LEU A 116 3.31 12.64 5.77
C LEU A 116 4.28 13.65 6.39
N GLY A 117 4.27 14.91 5.91
CA GLY A 117 5.01 16.03 6.51
C GLY A 117 6.39 16.29 5.91
N ILE A 118 6.71 15.66 4.78
CA ILE A 118 7.95 15.92 4.04
C ILE A 118 7.65 16.91 2.91
N ASP A 119 7.70 18.20 3.19
CA ASP A 119 7.33 19.29 2.26
C ASP A 119 8.52 20.16 1.80
N ASN A 120 9.70 19.90 2.35
CA ASN A 120 10.88 20.76 2.22
C ASN A 120 11.93 20.25 1.22
N ILE A 121 11.56 19.29 0.36
CA ILE A 121 12.41 18.72 -0.67
C ILE A 121 11.72 18.77 -2.04
N ASN A 122 12.50 18.98 -3.09
CA ASN A 122 12.00 19.03 -4.46
C ASN A 122 11.96 17.61 -5.04
N ILE A 123 10.74 17.04 -5.13
CA ILE A 123 10.53 15.66 -5.60
C ILE A 123 9.87 15.67 -6.97
N LEU A 124 10.46 14.96 -7.93
CA LEU A 124 9.94 14.79 -9.28
C LEU A 124 9.56 13.32 -9.55
N PRO A 125 8.53 13.04 -10.36
CA PRO A 125 8.18 11.67 -10.74
C PRO A 125 9.20 11.09 -11.72
N CYS A 126 9.50 9.79 -11.58
CA CYS A 126 10.26 8.99 -12.52
C CYS A 126 9.52 7.66 -12.74
N TYR A 127 9.49 7.17 -13.98
CA TYR A 127 8.74 5.97 -14.37
C TYR A 127 9.31 5.41 -15.68
N PRO A 128 9.04 4.15 -16.06
CA PRO A 128 9.68 3.50 -17.20
C PRO A 128 9.57 4.27 -18.52
N GLU A 129 8.45 4.94 -18.78
CA GLU A 129 8.15 5.65 -20.04
C GLU A 129 8.66 7.10 -20.08
N ILE A 130 9.48 7.55 -19.11
CA ILE A 130 9.98 8.92 -19.09
C ILE A 130 11.03 9.17 -20.18
N GLU A 131 10.97 10.33 -20.84
CA GLU A 131 11.81 10.63 -22.02
C GLU A 131 13.27 10.97 -21.68
N PHE A 132 13.59 11.23 -20.41
CA PHE A 132 14.94 11.54 -19.97
C PHE A 132 15.40 10.58 -18.89
N THR A 133 16.72 10.33 -18.83
CA THR A 133 17.31 9.54 -17.74
C THR A 133 17.82 10.49 -16.66
N PRO A 134 17.33 10.40 -15.41
CA PRO A 134 17.93 11.09 -14.28
C PRO A 134 19.44 10.83 -14.19
N SER A 135 20.20 11.87 -13.89
CA SER A 135 21.64 11.82 -13.66
C SER A 135 22.03 12.63 -12.44
N ASP A 136 23.04 12.16 -11.70
CA ASP A 136 23.63 12.86 -10.54
C ASP A 136 22.55 13.27 -9.50
N ALA A 137 21.59 12.36 -9.26
CA ALA A 137 20.40 12.59 -8.44
C ALA A 137 20.17 11.46 -7.42
N ILE A 138 19.27 11.68 -6.47
CA ILE A 138 18.76 10.64 -5.57
C ILE A 138 17.48 10.07 -6.16
N ILE A 139 17.36 8.75 -6.21
CA ILE A 139 16.18 8.03 -6.66
C ILE A 139 15.58 7.26 -5.48
N LEU A 140 14.35 7.59 -5.14
CA LEU A 140 13.54 6.86 -4.17
C LEU A 140 12.70 5.81 -4.88
N THR A 141 12.66 4.59 -4.36
CA THR A 141 11.75 3.54 -4.86
C THR A 141 10.87 3.02 -3.73
N PRO A 142 9.53 2.93 -3.88
CA PRO A 142 8.67 2.23 -2.93
C PRO A 142 8.67 0.70 -3.13
N GLY A 143 9.85 0.07 -3.14
CA GLY A 143 10.02 -1.39 -3.29
C GLY A 143 10.21 -1.88 -4.73
N GLU A 144 10.04 -1.02 -5.74
CA GLU A 144 10.23 -1.36 -7.14
C GLU A 144 11.70 -1.54 -7.49
N LYS A 145 11.99 -2.58 -8.27
CA LYS A 145 13.28 -2.71 -8.93
C LYS A 145 13.36 -1.71 -10.08
N ILE A 146 14.47 -0.99 -10.12
CA ILE A 146 14.74 -0.05 -11.20
C ILE A 146 15.07 -0.82 -12.47
N LEU A 147 14.37 -0.49 -13.55
CA LEU A 147 14.61 -1.01 -14.90
C LEU A 147 15.66 -0.19 -15.68
N PRO A 148 15.62 1.16 -15.70
CA PRO A 148 16.65 1.94 -16.39
C PRO A 148 17.94 2.07 -15.57
N LYS A 149 19.10 1.94 -16.21
CA LYS A 149 20.36 2.31 -15.56
C LYS A 149 20.43 3.84 -15.42
N PHE A 150 20.17 4.34 -14.23
CA PHE A 150 20.43 5.74 -13.91
C PHE A 150 21.94 6.01 -13.87
N LYS A 151 22.36 7.18 -14.33
CA LYS A 151 23.78 7.54 -14.40
C LYS A 151 24.19 8.27 -13.12
N ASN A 152 25.15 7.73 -12.38
CA ASN A 152 25.67 8.33 -11.15
C ASN A 152 24.59 8.66 -10.10
N CYS A 153 23.49 7.90 -10.07
CA CYS A 153 22.42 8.15 -9.11
C CYS A 153 22.57 7.27 -7.88
N GLU A 154 22.27 7.85 -6.72
CA GLU A 154 22.07 7.10 -5.48
C GLU A 154 20.64 6.55 -5.47
N VAL A 155 20.48 5.27 -5.17
CA VAL A 155 19.16 4.62 -5.09
C VAL A 155 18.86 4.28 -3.65
N ILE A 156 17.74 4.79 -3.14
CA ILE A 156 17.24 4.52 -1.80
C ILE A 156 15.89 3.81 -1.92
N ASP A 157 15.87 2.54 -1.54
CA ASP A 157 14.66 1.73 -1.49
C ASP A 157 13.91 1.99 -0.17
N LEU A 158 12.76 2.66 -0.28
CA LEU A 158 11.84 2.98 0.81
C LEU A 158 11.03 1.78 1.30
N LYS A 159 11.19 0.61 0.67
CA LYS A 159 10.32 -0.56 0.81
C LYS A 159 8.91 -0.28 0.31
N TYR A 160 8.14 -1.35 0.14
CA TYR A 160 6.76 -1.27 -0.31
C TYR A 160 5.91 -0.40 0.62
N ARG A 161 5.06 0.42 0.00
CA ARG A 161 3.95 1.06 0.69
C ARG A 161 3.03 -0.02 1.28
N ILE A 162 2.59 0.21 2.50
CA ILE A 162 1.82 -0.72 3.32
C ILE A 162 0.38 -0.27 3.50
N ILE A 163 -0.55 -1.18 3.82
CA ILE A 163 -1.95 -0.79 4.05
C ILE A 163 -2.08 0.03 5.34
N ASP A 164 -2.83 1.12 5.27
CA ASP A 164 -3.21 1.89 6.45
C ASP A 164 -4.19 1.07 7.30
N LEU A 165 -4.22 1.34 8.62
CA LEU A 165 -5.10 0.63 9.56
C LEU A 165 -6.58 0.72 9.16
N SER A 166 -7.00 1.83 8.56
CA SER A 166 -8.37 2.01 8.05
C SER A 166 -8.78 0.90 7.07
N CYS A 167 -7.87 0.46 6.20
CA CYS A 167 -8.13 -0.61 5.24
C CYS A 167 -8.32 -1.97 5.94
N ILE A 168 -7.54 -2.26 6.98
CA ILE A 168 -7.65 -3.50 7.77
C ILE A 168 -9.03 -3.56 8.45
N VAL A 169 -9.46 -2.43 9.01
CA VAL A 169 -10.77 -2.29 9.66
C VAL A 169 -11.92 -2.43 8.65
N GLU A 170 -11.77 -1.86 7.46
CA GLU A 170 -12.76 -2.00 6.40
C GLU A 170 -12.92 -3.46 5.96
N ILE A 171 -11.80 -4.16 5.72
CA ILE A 171 -11.79 -5.60 5.41
C ILE A 171 -12.46 -6.38 6.54
N ALA A 172 -12.08 -6.14 7.80
CA ALA A 172 -12.65 -6.84 8.95
C ALA A 172 -14.15 -6.58 9.10
N THR A 173 -14.62 -5.38 8.78
CA THR A 173 -16.04 -5.01 8.84
C THR A 173 -16.83 -5.73 7.75
N LYS A 174 -16.38 -5.67 6.49
CA LYS A 174 -17.04 -6.33 5.35
C LYS A 174 -17.03 -7.86 5.48
N THR A 175 -16.02 -8.41 6.15
CA THR A 175 -15.89 -9.85 6.43
C THR A 175 -16.51 -10.26 7.78
N LYS A 176 -17.09 -9.33 8.56
CA LYS A 176 -17.66 -9.60 9.90
C LYS A 176 -16.65 -10.19 10.90
N LEU A 177 -15.36 -9.90 10.71
CA LEU A 177 -14.24 -10.35 11.54
C LEU A 177 -13.69 -9.25 12.45
N LYS A 178 -14.37 -8.09 12.58
CA LYS A 178 -13.94 -6.96 13.42
C LYS A 178 -13.62 -7.39 14.86
N HIS A 179 -14.38 -8.34 15.43
CA HIS A 179 -14.19 -8.88 16.77
C HIS A 179 -12.83 -9.58 16.99
N LEU A 180 -12.10 -9.93 15.93
CA LEU A 180 -10.76 -10.52 16.03
C LEU A 180 -9.66 -9.47 16.23
N ILE A 181 -9.93 -8.19 15.93
CA ILE A 181 -8.95 -7.12 16.04
C ILE A 181 -8.69 -6.81 17.52
N LYS A 182 -7.49 -7.14 17.98
CA LYS A 182 -7.04 -6.85 19.35
C LYS A 182 -6.38 -5.47 19.43
N ASP A 183 -6.65 -4.75 20.52
CA ASP A 183 -6.08 -3.42 20.78
C ASP A 183 -4.54 -3.41 20.75
N GLU A 184 -3.91 -4.48 21.23
CA GLU A 184 -2.45 -4.64 21.22
C GLU A 184 -1.88 -4.68 19.79
N LEU A 185 -2.58 -5.32 18.86
CA LEU A 185 -2.19 -5.39 17.45
C LEU A 185 -2.33 -4.02 16.79
N ILE A 186 -3.40 -3.29 17.10
CA ILE A 186 -3.59 -1.90 16.65
C ILE A 186 -2.41 -1.04 17.13
N LYS A 187 -2.11 -1.05 18.43
CA LYS A 187 -1.03 -0.24 19.01
C LYS A 187 0.31 -0.54 18.35
N LYS A 188 0.68 -1.82 18.26
CA LYS A 188 1.92 -2.25 17.62
C LYS A 188 2.01 -1.81 16.15
N TYR A 189 0.88 -1.84 15.44
CA TYR A 189 0.84 -1.42 14.04
C TYR A 189 0.98 0.10 13.89
N VAL A 190 0.24 0.88 14.69
CA VAL A 190 0.35 2.35 14.71
C VAL A 190 1.74 2.82 15.10
N GLU A 191 2.44 2.09 15.98
CA GLU A 191 3.83 2.37 16.32
C GLU A 191 4.80 2.15 15.14
N LYS A 192 4.47 1.26 14.20
CA LYS A 192 5.31 0.90 13.04
C LYS A 192 5.11 1.82 11.83
N ILE A 193 3.92 2.38 11.67
CA ILE A 193 3.52 3.15 10.48
C ILE A 193 3.49 4.65 10.75
N ILE A 194 3.52 5.46 9.70
CA ILE A 194 3.07 6.86 9.82
C ILE A 194 1.56 6.91 9.58
N PRO A 195 0.74 7.36 10.56
CA PRO A 195 -0.70 7.44 10.39
C PRO A 195 -1.06 8.45 9.30
N THR A 196 -1.92 8.04 8.36
CA THR A 196 -2.43 8.97 7.32
C THR A 196 -3.67 9.75 7.77
N SER A 197 -4.16 9.48 8.98
CA SER A 197 -5.20 10.22 9.70
C SER A 197 -5.18 9.80 11.17
N TYR A 198 -4.75 10.70 12.06
CA TYR A 198 -4.65 10.46 13.52
C TYR A 198 -6.00 10.04 14.14
N SER A 199 -7.11 10.56 13.62
CA SER A 199 -8.46 10.30 14.13
C SER A 199 -8.86 8.82 14.06
N THR A 200 -8.42 8.06 13.07
CA THR A 200 -8.90 6.67 12.90
C THR A 200 -8.34 5.75 13.98
N GLY A 201 -7.07 5.93 14.39
CA GLY A 201 -6.45 5.14 15.44
C GLY A 201 -7.07 5.40 16.81
N GLU A 202 -7.26 6.67 17.17
CA GLU A 202 -7.89 7.07 18.44
C GLU A 202 -9.36 6.64 18.51
N LEU A 203 -10.14 6.87 17.45
CA LEU A 203 -11.55 6.46 17.40
C LEU A 203 -11.73 4.94 17.55
N LEU A 204 -10.79 4.13 17.04
CA LEU A 204 -10.84 2.68 17.20
C LEU A 204 -10.48 2.23 18.62
N LEU A 205 -9.46 2.85 19.21
CA LEU A 205 -9.08 2.61 20.61
C LEU A 205 -10.20 3.00 21.58
N ASP A 206 -11.00 4.02 21.24
CA ASP A 206 -12.14 4.44 22.05
C ASP A 206 -13.39 3.59 21.79
N ALA A 207 -13.70 3.22 20.53
CA ALA A 207 -14.85 2.37 20.22
C ALA A 207 -14.79 0.99 20.91
N ASN A 208 -13.60 0.39 21.02
CA ASN A 208 -13.41 -0.89 21.72
C ASN A 208 -13.54 -0.78 23.25
N LYS A 209 -13.50 0.42 23.84
CA LYS A 209 -13.77 0.62 25.28
C LYS A 209 -15.26 0.62 25.59
N PHE A 210 -16.12 0.96 24.62
CA PHE A 210 -17.58 1.01 24.82
C PHE A 210 -18.28 -0.34 24.55
N GLU A 211 -17.60 -1.30 23.94
CA GLU A 211 -18.11 -2.67 23.73
C GLU A 211 -17.70 -3.65 24.86
N ARG A 212 -17.14 -3.16 25.99
CA ARG A 212 -16.81 -3.94 27.19
C ARG A 212 -17.78 -3.71 28.34
#